data_AF-A0AA39KFN9-F1
#
_entry.id   AF-A0AA39KFN9-F1
#
_cell.length_a   1.000
_cell.length_b   1.000
_cell.length_c   1.000
_cell.angle_alpha   90.00
_cell.angle_beta   90.00
_cell.angle_gamma   90.00
#
_symmetry.space_group_name_H-M   'P 1'
#
loop_
_entity.id
_entity.type
_entity.pdbx_description
1 polymer ?
#
loop_
_entity_poly.entity_id
_entity_poly.type
_entity_poly.pdbx_seq_one_letter_code
_entity_poly.pdbx_strand_id
1 'polypeptide(L)'
;MDALDLNGPLQETAMNFSNTPREEESQEKNLEYIRENLRLDEEDAKKASVLSTRWWAAAIGIPMIAGTFGPVANLMSICALVQPWRVMIPPGGTEANGERIPDPSWLLVLNSVSLACSLSANLFLSFNFARKRLTPPEKITGVDVSFDRYLSAVLLLVPLGLTKILIIKPTYDHAFAQSYYYALIATVLYFIISTLLLVNVLGAYKFRAYPPSFSALTMPQRTLMLQTVAFSFYLALGAGIFAAIEDWEFVNGLYWADYTLLTIGIGSDFPLTSQLARGLMMPYAVGGIMMIGLIVGSVRNLVLERGRARIERRALKTQRRKWNKHSNSQQEKEEFEAMRKIERRADMTRKYLSLAASSVAFFFLWFMGALVFWFTESPQQWTYFDSMYFSYTSLLTVGYGDLFPESNSGKPFFVIWTLIAVPTMTILISNLGDTVVGWLEMGTIWLGHYTILPDRKTMKELNESSDSVDSKELKFDVQMLGDIIAQEEEKRGMHRGTTLAKSIKRVVRDAGRKSPKKYRWEEWQYFLALLGMPQSEEESFWLADDGPLFSDMSEASWLLWKLCEKLEEVMDQEFKDLENGDVTPDELD
;
A
#
# COMPACT_ATOMS: atom_id res chain seq x y z
N MET A 1 55.01 -6.63 -51.33
CA MET A 1 55.11 -6.29 -49.91
C MET A 1 53.83 -5.57 -49.56
N ASP A 2 53.01 -6.29 -48.84
CA ASP A 2 51.55 -6.22 -48.90
C ASP A 2 50.97 -5.04 -48.11
N ALA A 3 50.00 -4.37 -48.73
CA ALA A 3 49.07 -3.49 -48.07
C ALA A 3 47.96 -4.34 -47.46
N LEU A 4 47.95 -4.46 -46.14
CA LEU A 4 46.89 -5.13 -45.38
C LEU A 4 45.66 -4.21 -45.30
N ASP A 5 44.65 -4.60 -46.06
CA ASP A 5 43.28 -4.08 -46.06
C ASP A 5 42.58 -4.45 -44.74
N LEU A 6 42.21 -3.43 -43.96
CA LEU A 6 41.65 -3.55 -42.60
C LEU A 6 40.14 -3.29 -42.54
N ASN A 7 39.45 -3.28 -43.69
CA ASN A 7 38.00 -3.04 -43.75
C ASN A 7 37.13 -4.31 -43.84
N GLY A 8 37.71 -5.51 -43.72
CA GLY A 8 37.02 -6.79 -43.92
C GLY A 8 36.02 -7.27 -42.84
N PRO A 9 36.23 -7.10 -41.51
CA PRO A 9 35.38 -7.81 -40.54
C PRO A 9 34.27 -6.96 -39.87
N LEU A 10 34.25 -5.63 -40.06
CA LEU A 10 33.28 -4.76 -39.38
C LEU A 10 31.95 -4.58 -40.14
N GLN A 11 31.92 -4.85 -41.44
CA GLN A 11 30.68 -4.81 -42.24
C GLN A 11 29.84 -6.09 -42.15
N GLU A 12 30.45 -7.27 -41.96
CA GLU A 12 29.70 -8.52 -41.76
C GLU A 12 29.05 -8.60 -40.38
N THR A 13 29.63 -7.94 -39.37
CA THR A 13 29.05 -7.91 -38.02
C THR A 13 27.90 -6.90 -37.89
N ALA A 14 27.90 -5.84 -38.71
CA ALA A 14 26.85 -4.82 -38.73
C ALA A 14 25.62 -5.20 -39.58
N MET A 15 25.75 -6.14 -40.53
CA MET A 15 24.61 -6.63 -41.34
C MET A 15 23.83 -7.79 -40.69
N ASN A 16 24.36 -8.44 -39.64
CA ASN A 16 23.65 -9.49 -38.90
C ASN A 16 22.84 -9.00 -37.69
N PHE A 17 22.74 -7.68 -37.49
CA PHE A 17 21.80 -7.06 -36.53
C PHE A 17 20.53 -6.51 -37.21
N SER A 18 20.17 -7.05 -38.38
CA SER A 18 18.87 -6.81 -38.99
C SER A 18 17.89 -7.91 -38.58
N ASN A 19 16.90 -7.51 -37.77
CA ASN A 19 15.59 -8.11 -37.55
C ASN A 19 15.50 -9.64 -37.52
N THR A 20 15.51 -10.21 -36.30
CA THR A 20 14.76 -11.46 -36.10
C THR A 20 13.28 -11.11 -35.86
N PRO A 21 12.34 -11.53 -36.72
CA PRO A 21 10.92 -11.21 -36.54
C PRO A 21 10.32 -11.74 -35.23
N ARG A 22 11.02 -12.66 -34.54
CA ARG A 22 10.63 -13.16 -33.21
C ARG A 22 10.83 -12.16 -32.08
N GLU A 23 11.82 -11.27 -32.16
CA GLU A 23 12.07 -10.27 -31.11
C GLU A 23 11.11 -9.08 -31.23
N GLU A 24 10.81 -8.63 -32.46
CA GLU A 24 9.77 -7.62 -32.71
C GLU A 24 8.39 -8.14 -32.29
N GLU A 25 8.02 -9.37 -32.65
CA GLU A 25 6.72 -9.97 -32.25
C GLU A 25 6.63 -10.18 -30.73
N SER A 26 7.75 -10.46 -30.06
CA SER A 26 7.85 -10.56 -28.60
C SER A 26 7.72 -9.18 -27.92
N GLN A 27 8.39 -8.16 -28.45
CA GLN A 27 8.30 -6.80 -27.95
C GLN A 27 6.90 -6.21 -28.18
N GLU A 28 6.30 -6.46 -29.33
CA GLU A 28 4.95 -6.02 -29.68
C GLU A 28 3.90 -6.68 -28.78
N LYS A 29 4.01 -8.00 -28.51
CA LYS A 29 3.17 -8.68 -27.51
C LYS A 29 3.36 -8.14 -26.10
N ASN A 30 4.59 -7.80 -25.71
CA ASN A 30 4.85 -7.17 -24.41
C ASN A 30 4.27 -5.76 -24.32
N LEU A 31 4.38 -4.96 -25.38
CA LEU A 31 3.80 -3.62 -25.48
C LEU A 31 2.28 -3.66 -25.51
N GLU A 32 1.68 -4.61 -26.21
CA GLU A 32 0.24 -4.84 -26.27
C GLU A 32 -0.28 -5.28 -24.89
N TYR A 33 0.41 -6.20 -24.22
CA TYR A 33 0.13 -6.58 -22.84
C TYR A 33 0.25 -5.40 -21.85
N ILE A 34 1.28 -4.57 -21.99
CA ILE A 34 1.45 -3.36 -21.16
C ILE A 34 0.32 -2.36 -21.43
N ARG A 35 -0.02 -2.11 -22.70
CA ARG A 35 -1.06 -1.16 -23.13
C ARG A 35 -2.45 -1.62 -22.70
N GLU A 36 -2.72 -2.92 -22.75
CA GLU A 36 -3.96 -3.53 -22.26
C GLU A 36 -4.06 -3.45 -20.74
N ASN A 37 -2.97 -3.72 -20.00
CA ASN A 37 -2.95 -3.52 -18.54
C ASN A 37 -3.13 -2.05 -18.15
N LEU A 38 -2.50 -1.10 -18.86
CA LEU A 38 -2.68 0.34 -18.66
C LEU A 38 -4.13 0.79 -18.90
N ARG A 39 -4.78 0.33 -19.99
CA ARG A 39 -6.21 0.61 -20.24
C ARG A 39 -7.11 0.04 -19.15
N LEU A 40 -6.81 -1.18 -18.68
CA LEU A 40 -7.58 -1.82 -17.63
C LEU A 40 -7.42 -1.08 -16.30
N ASP A 41 -6.21 -0.62 -15.97
CA ASP A 41 -5.95 0.23 -14.80
C ASP A 41 -6.68 1.58 -14.90
N GLU A 42 -6.72 2.20 -16.09
CA GLU A 42 -7.50 3.43 -16.33
C GLU A 42 -9.01 3.22 -16.18
N GLU A 43 -9.58 2.14 -16.72
CA GLU A 43 -11.00 1.82 -16.55
C GLU A 43 -11.34 1.51 -15.09
N ASP A 44 -10.49 0.78 -14.38
CA ASP A 44 -10.67 0.44 -12.97
C ASP A 44 -10.54 1.70 -12.10
N ALA A 45 -9.61 2.61 -12.42
CA ALA A 45 -9.49 3.93 -11.80
C ALA A 45 -10.73 4.80 -12.06
N LYS A 46 -11.26 4.81 -13.29
CA LYS A 46 -12.46 5.55 -13.66
C LYS A 46 -13.69 5.01 -12.92
N LYS A 47 -13.86 3.70 -12.83
CA LYS A 47 -14.91 3.06 -12.00
C LYS A 47 -14.78 3.40 -10.52
N ALA A 48 -13.55 3.41 -9.99
CA ALA A 48 -13.28 3.82 -8.61
C ALA A 48 -13.59 5.31 -8.36
N SER A 49 -13.36 6.18 -9.36
CA SER A 49 -13.62 7.63 -9.29
C SER A 49 -15.10 7.98 -9.28
N VAL A 50 -15.94 7.17 -9.94
CA VAL A 50 -17.40 7.34 -10.07
C VAL A 50 -18.15 6.86 -8.82
N LEU A 51 -17.54 6.03 -7.98
CA LEU A 51 -18.17 5.59 -6.73
C LEU A 51 -18.37 6.76 -5.77
N SER A 52 -19.63 7.01 -5.37
CA SER A 52 -19.92 8.01 -4.36
C SER A 52 -19.13 7.71 -3.07
N THR A 53 -18.62 8.76 -2.41
CA THR A 53 -17.83 8.66 -1.17
C THR A 53 -18.52 7.83 -0.07
N ARG A 54 -19.85 7.71 -0.12
CA ARG A 54 -20.69 6.99 0.86
C ARG A 54 -20.55 5.47 0.75
N TRP A 55 -20.44 4.92 -0.45
CA TRP A 55 -20.42 3.46 -0.67
C TRP A 55 -19.03 2.88 -0.91
N TRP A 56 -18.04 3.75 -1.05
CA TRP A 56 -16.64 3.38 -1.25
C TRP A 56 -16.10 2.43 -0.16
N ALA A 57 -16.41 2.69 1.11
CA ALA A 57 -15.94 1.85 2.21
C ALA A 57 -16.48 0.42 2.10
N ALA A 58 -17.74 0.30 1.70
CA ALA A 58 -18.39 -0.98 1.47
C ALA A 58 -17.86 -1.70 0.23
N ALA A 59 -17.60 -0.97 -0.86
CA ALA A 59 -17.19 -1.56 -2.13
C ALA A 59 -15.71 -2.00 -2.16
N ILE A 60 -14.81 -1.23 -1.55
CA ILE A 60 -13.35 -1.41 -1.69
C ILE A 60 -12.71 -1.75 -0.34
N GLY A 61 -13.07 -1.03 0.73
CA GLY A 61 -12.46 -1.22 2.05
C GLY A 61 -12.76 -2.59 2.65
N ILE A 62 -14.02 -3.02 2.57
CA ILE A 62 -14.46 -4.30 3.14
C ILE A 62 -13.79 -5.52 2.49
N PRO A 63 -13.78 -5.68 1.14
CA PRO A 63 -13.08 -6.80 0.51
C PRO A 63 -11.58 -6.85 0.84
N MET A 64 -10.93 -5.69 0.93
CA MET A 64 -9.52 -5.59 1.30
C MET A 64 -9.27 -6.07 2.74
N ILE A 65 -10.10 -5.66 3.71
CA ILE A 65 -10.04 -6.13 5.10
C ILE A 65 -10.27 -7.65 5.16
N ALA A 66 -11.28 -8.14 4.44
CA ALA A 66 -11.57 -9.57 4.41
C ALA A 66 -10.43 -10.40 3.79
N GLY A 67 -9.80 -9.87 2.75
CA GLY A 67 -8.65 -10.48 2.09
C GLY A 67 -7.37 -10.49 2.92
N THR A 68 -7.20 -9.53 3.81
CA THR A 68 -5.99 -9.38 4.65
C THR A 68 -6.08 -10.11 5.98
N PHE A 69 -7.22 -10.03 6.66
CA PHE A 69 -7.45 -10.75 7.92
C PHE A 69 -7.91 -12.19 7.72
N GLY A 70 -8.37 -12.53 6.51
CA GLY A 70 -8.80 -13.87 6.15
C GLY A 70 -7.75 -14.97 6.34
N PRO A 71 -6.52 -14.79 5.85
CA PRO A 71 -5.42 -15.74 6.06
C PRO A 71 -5.03 -15.90 7.53
N VAL A 72 -5.01 -14.79 8.28
CA VAL A 72 -4.74 -14.81 9.73
C VAL A 72 -5.82 -15.61 10.47
N ALA A 73 -7.09 -15.42 10.13
CA ALA A 73 -8.19 -16.20 10.71
C ALA A 73 -8.08 -17.72 10.42
N ASN A 74 -7.64 -18.08 9.21
CA ASN A 74 -7.35 -19.48 8.87
C ASN A 74 -6.20 -20.05 9.68
N LEU A 75 -5.16 -19.26 9.94
CA LEU A 75 -4.06 -19.68 10.81
C LEU A 75 -4.52 -19.96 12.24
N MET A 76 -5.38 -19.10 12.80
CA MET A 76 -6.00 -19.35 14.11
C MET A 76 -6.85 -20.64 14.09
N SER A 77 -7.62 -20.86 13.02
CA SER A 77 -8.40 -22.10 12.87
C SER A 77 -7.54 -23.36 12.71
N ILE A 78 -6.33 -23.25 12.14
CA ILE A 78 -5.36 -24.36 12.11
C ILE A 78 -4.90 -24.67 13.53
N CYS A 79 -4.54 -23.65 14.32
CA CYS A 79 -4.12 -23.83 15.71
C CYS A 79 -5.19 -24.50 16.57
N ALA A 80 -6.45 -24.17 16.32
CA ALA A 80 -7.59 -24.82 16.95
C ALA A 80 -7.72 -26.31 16.62
N LEU A 81 -7.22 -26.78 15.47
CA LEU A 81 -7.36 -28.16 15.01
C LEU A 81 -6.17 -29.05 15.44
N VAL A 82 -4.96 -28.47 15.52
CA VAL A 82 -3.71 -29.24 15.67
C VAL A 82 -3.58 -29.90 17.04
N GLN A 83 -4.23 -29.39 18.08
CA GLN A 83 -4.12 -29.94 19.43
C GLN A 83 -5.45 -30.04 20.16
N PRO A 84 -5.54 -30.90 21.19
CA PRO A 84 -6.74 -31.03 21.99
C PRO A 84 -7.06 -29.76 22.79
N TRP A 85 -8.35 -29.46 22.93
CA TRP A 85 -8.88 -28.28 23.61
C TRP A 85 -8.84 -28.38 25.14
N ARG A 86 -8.53 -29.56 25.66
CA ARG A 86 -8.74 -29.91 27.08
C ARG A 86 -7.44 -30.30 27.75
N VAL A 87 -7.28 -29.80 28.97
CA VAL A 87 -6.10 -29.99 29.81
C VAL A 87 -6.52 -30.40 31.21
N MET A 88 -5.80 -31.36 31.77
CA MET A 88 -5.85 -31.68 33.21
C MET A 88 -4.66 -31.02 33.90
N ILE A 89 -4.92 -30.23 34.94
CA ILE A 89 -3.88 -29.60 35.74
C ILE A 89 -3.48 -30.58 36.86
N PRO A 90 -2.23 -31.06 36.91
CA PRO A 90 -1.80 -31.91 38.02
C PRO A 90 -1.75 -31.09 39.34
N PRO A 91 -1.87 -31.74 40.51
CA PRO A 91 -1.87 -31.04 41.80
C PRO A 91 -0.59 -30.20 41.99
N GLY A 92 -0.75 -28.88 42.11
CA GLY A 92 0.38 -27.93 42.23
C GLY A 92 1.05 -27.54 40.90
N GLY A 93 0.53 -27.99 39.76
CA GLY A 93 0.97 -27.58 38.42
C GLY A 93 0.26 -26.32 37.92
N THR A 94 0.76 -25.76 36.82
CA THR A 94 0.14 -24.64 36.10
C THR A 94 -0.63 -25.14 34.88
N GLU A 95 -1.58 -24.34 34.39
CA GLU A 95 -2.37 -24.68 33.20
C GLU A 95 -1.53 -24.84 31.92
N ALA A 96 -0.34 -24.25 31.87
CA ALA A 96 0.59 -24.34 30.76
C ALA A 96 1.23 -25.74 30.62
N ASN A 97 1.41 -26.44 31.75
CA ASN A 97 2.10 -27.75 31.81
C ASN A 97 1.14 -28.92 32.08
N GLY A 98 -0.16 -28.70 31.93
CA GLY A 98 -1.14 -29.74 32.21
C GLY A 98 -1.18 -30.83 31.14
N GLU A 99 -1.61 -32.03 31.53
CA GLU A 99 -1.70 -33.18 30.65
C GLU A 99 -2.88 -33.02 29.66
N ARG A 100 -2.60 -33.23 28.36
CA ARG A 100 -3.60 -33.05 27.30
C ARG A 100 -4.57 -34.22 27.26
N ILE A 101 -5.87 -33.91 27.16
CA ILE A 101 -6.93 -34.91 27.04
C ILE A 101 -7.40 -34.98 25.59
N PRO A 102 -7.36 -36.14 24.91
CA PRO A 102 -7.73 -36.26 23.50
C PRO A 102 -9.20 -35.87 23.27
N ASP A 103 -9.44 -35.09 22.23
CA ASP A 103 -10.77 -34.60 21.89
C ASP A 103 -11.66 -35.64 21.18
N PRO A 104 -13.00 -35.53 21.33
CA PRO A 104 -13.91 -36.44 20.68
C PRO A 104 -13.90 -36.22 19.16
N SER A 105 -14.09 -37.30 18.39
CA SER A 105 -13.99 -37.27 16.92
C SER A 105 -14.94 -36.27 16.25
N TRP A 106 -16.13 -36.03 16.82
CA TRP A 106 -17.08 -35.06 16.28
C TRP A 106 -16.53 -33.62 16.30
N LEU A 107 -15.70 -33.27 17.29
CA LEU A 107 -15.09 -31.94 17.40
C LEU A 107 -14.04 -31.75 16.30
N LEU A 108 -13.21 -32.78 16.08
CA LEU A 108 -12.21 -32.78 15.01
C LEU A 108 -12.85 -32.66 13.62
N VAL A 109 -13.97 -33.34 13.39
CA VAL A 109 -14.72 -33.26 12.12
C VAL A 109 -15.26 -31.86 11.90
N LEU A 110 -15.90 -31.24 12.91
CA LEU A 110 -16.42 -29.88 12.79
C LEU A 110 -15.32 -28.84 12.54
N ASN A 111 -14.20 -28.92 13.27
CA ASN A 111 -13.05 -28.03 13.05
C ASN A 111 -12.46 -28.21 11.65
N SER A 112 -12.32 -29.45 11.17
CA SER A 112 -11.77 -29.73 9.84
C SER A 112 -12.67 -29.23 8.71
N VAL A 113 -13.99 -29.44 8.81
CA VAL A 113 -14.96 -28.94 7.83
C VAL A 113 -14.98 -27.41 7.84
N SER A 114 -14.96 -26.79 9.02
CA SER A 114 -14.89 -25.33 9.15
C SER A 114 -13.65 -24.74 8.46
N LEU A 115 -12.48 -25.33 8.70
CA LEU A 115 -11.23 -24.90 8.08
C LEU A 115 -11.26 -25.09 6.56
N ALA A 116 -11.81 -26.21 6.08
CA ALA A 116 -11.94 -26.49 4.65
C ALA A 116 -12.80 -25.43 3.94
N CYS A 117 -13.96 -25.08 4.51
CA CYS A 117 -14.82 -24.01 3.98
C CYS A 117 -14.12 -22.64 3.99
N SER A 118 -13.34 -22.31 5.02
CA SER A 118 -12.66 -21.02 5.04
C SER A 118 -11.44 -20.96 4.12
N LEU A 119 -10.80 -22.10 3.85
CA LEU A 119 -9.75 -22.21 2.83
C LEU A 119 -10.33 -22.10 1.42
N SER A 120 -11.47 -22.73 1.13
CA SER A 120 -12.16 -22.56 -0.16
C SER A 120 -12.53 -21.11 -0.40
N ALA A 121 -13.07 -20.42 0.61
CA ALA A 121 -13.39 -18.99 0.53
C ALA A 121 -12.16 -18.13 0.14
N ASN A 122 -10.99 -18.39 0.74
CA ASN A 122 -9.77 -17.65 0.39
C ASN A 122 -9.22 -18.01 -1.00
N LEU A 123 -9.39 -19.26 -1.44
CA LEU A 123 -9.02 -19.69 -2.79
C LEU A 123 -9.92 -19.02 -3.84
N PHE A 124 -11.23 -19.01 -3.64
CA PHE A 124 -12.18 -18.30 -4.51
C PHE A 124 -11.86 -16.81 -4.59
N LEU A 125 -11.56 -16.19 -3.43
CA LEU A 125 -11.15 -14.79 -3.37
C LEU A 125 -9.85 -14.55 -4.16
N SER A 126 -8.84 -15.42 -4.02
CA SER A 126 -7.56 -15.31 -4.73
C SER A 126 -7.70 -15.53 -6.25
N PHE A 127 -8.50 -16.51 -6.67
CA PHE A 127 -8.73 -16.78 -8.09
C PHE A 127 -9.49 -15.66 -8.79
N ASN A 128 -10.36 -14.95 -8.07
CA ASN A 128 -11.03 -13.75 -8.57
C ASN A 128 -10.01 -12.66 -8.98
N PHE A 129 -8.89 -12.55 -8.24
CA PHE A 129 -7.83 -11.58 -8.55
C PHE A 129 -6.88 -12.00 -9.65
N ALA A 130 -6.74 -13.31 -9.88
CA ALA A 130 -5.82 -13.85 -10.87
C ALA A 130 -6.32 -13.72 -12.33
N ARG A 131 -7.49 -13.10 -12.59
CA ARG A 131 -8.10 -12.85 -13.92
C ARG A 131 -8.10 -14.07 -14.88
N LYS A 132 -8.02 -15.30 -14.35
CA LYS A 132 -8.01 -16.51 -15.19
C LYS A 132 -9.43 -16.88 -15.63
N ARG A 133 -9.56 -17.18 -16.93
CA ARG A 133 -10.74 -17.61 -17.71
C ARG A 133 -11.61 -18.74 -17.11
N LEU A 134 -11.20 -19.34 -15.98
CA LEU A 134 -11.81 -20.49 -15.31
C LEU A 134 -12.73 -20.10 -14.13
N THR A 135 -12.92 -18.81 -13.84
CA THR A 135 -13.73 -18.37 -12.70
C THR A 135 -15.23 -18.35 -13.04
N PRO A 136 -16.12 -18.81 -12.13
CA PRO A 136 -17.56 -18.57 -12.26
C PRO A 136 -17.84 -17.06 -12.30
N PRO A 137 -18.98 -16.62 -12.89
CA PRO A 137 -19.26 -15.20 -13.10
C PRO A 137 -19.12 -14.40 -11.80
N GLU A 138 -18.60 -13.17 -11.88
CA GLU A 138 -18.27 -12.26 -10.76
C GLU A 138 -19.39 -12.16 -9.71
N LYS A 139 -20.63 -12.39 -10.15
CA LYS A 139 -21.85 -12.39 -9.33
C LYS A 139 -21.92 -13.52 -8.29
N ILE A 140 -21.22 -14.64 -8.50
CA ILE A 140 -21.31 -15.84 -7.67
C ILE A 140 -20.22 -15.85 -6.59
N THR A 141 -19.01 -15.40 -6.94
CA THR A 141 -17.84 -15.46 -6.06
C THR A 141 -17.99 -14.67 -4.75
N GLY A 142 -18.65 -13.52 -4.77
CA GLY A 142 -18.85 -12.71 -3.56
C GLY A 142 -19.80 -13.33 -2.54
N VAL A 143 -20.87 -13.96 -3.03
CA VAL A 143 -21.88 -14.62 -2.21
C VAL A 143 -21.30 -15.89 -1.62
N ASP A 144 -20.59 -16.68 -2.42
CA ASP A 144 -19.97 -17.93 -1.98
C ASP A 144 -18.90 -17.69 -0.91
N VAL A 145 -18.02 -16.70 -1.10
CA VAL A 145 -16.98 -16.35 -0.11
C VAL A 145 -17.58 -15.88 1.22
N SER A 146 -18.68 -15.11 1.17
CA SER A 146 -19.37 -14.68 2.40
C SER A 146 -20.12 -15.84 3.07
N PHE A 147 -20.72 -16.74 2.30
CA PHE A 147 -21.47 -17.90 2.79
C PHE A 147 -20.52 -18.92 3.44
N ASP A 148 -19.45 -19.30 2.74
CA ASP A 148 -18.46 -20.26 3.22
C ASP A 148 -17.85 -19.83 4.57
N ARG A 149 -17.57 -18.53 4.74
CA ARG A 149 -17.04 -18.01 6.01
C ARG A 149 -18.07 -17.95 7.15
N TYR A 150 -19.33 -17.65 6.85
CA TYR A 150 -20.40 -17.75 7.85
C TYR A 150 -20.61 -19.20 8.28
N LEU A 151 -20.55 -20.13 7.32
CA LEU A 151 -20.62 -21.56 7.60
C LEU A 151 -19.47 -21.97 8.52
N SER A 152 -18.22 -21.57 8.23
CA SER A 152 -17.07 -21.79 9.11
C SER A 152 -17.27 -21.22 10.51
N ALA A 153 -17.79 -19.98 10.62
CA ALA A 153 -18.06 -19.37 11.92
C ALA A 153 -19.10 -20.16 12.72
N VAL A 154 -20.19 -20.57 12.09
CA VAL A 154 -21.25 -21.38 12.74
C VAL A 154 -20.71 -22.74 13.16
N LEU A 155 -19.95 -23.41 12.30
CA LEU A 155 -19.36 -24.73 12.57
C LEU A 155 -18.41 -24.73 13.77
N LEU A 156 -17.71 -23.61 14.04
CA LEU A 156 -16.89 -23.45 15.25
C LEU A 156 -17.69 -22.92 16.45
N LEU A 157 -18.74 -22.13 16.23
CA LEU A 157 -19.62 -21.65 17.30
C LEU A 157 -20.36 -22.81 17.99
N VAL A 158 -20.79 -23.82 17.24
CA VAL A 158 -21.47 -25.01 17.79
C VAL A 158 -20.62 -25.72 18.87
N PRO A 159 -19.37 -26.15 18.62
CA PRO A 159 -18.54 -26.78 19.65
C PRO A 159 -18.22 -25.85 20.82
N LEU A 160 -18.00 -24.55 20.57
CA LEU A 160 -17.78 -23.56 21.63
C LEU A 160 -19.02 -23.41 22.54
N GLY A 161 -20.23 -23.45 21.97
CA GLY A 161 -21.48 -23.44 22.72
C GLY A 161 -21.75 -24.73 23.50
N LEU A 162 -21.19 -25.86 23.05
CA LEU A 162 -21.29 -27.18 23.69
C LEU A 162 -20.16 -27.46 24.70
N THR A 163 -19.35 -26.45 25.05
CA THR A 163 -18.25 -26.55 26.03
C THR A 163 -18.66 -27.15 27.37
N LYS A 164 -19.91 -26.94 27.82
CA LYS A 164 -20.42 -27.54 29.06
C LYS A 164 -20.43 -29.08 29.04
N ILE A 165 -20.51 -29.69 27.87
CA ILE A 165 -20.44 -31.16 27.67
C ILE A 165 -18.98 -31.63 27.73
N LEU A 166 -18.03 -30.73 27.44
CA LEU A 166 -16.60 -31.01 27.40
C LEU A 166 -15.92 -30.90 28.78
N ILE A 167 -16.55 -30.24 29.75
CA ILE A 167 -16.05 -30.10 31.13
C ILE A 167 -16.08 -31.45 31.85
N ILE A 168 -14.91 -31.93 32.24
CA ILE A 168 -14.75 -33.11 33.11
C ILE A 168 -14.83 -32.63 34.56
N LYS A 169 -15.57 -33.35 35.41
CA LYS A 169 -15.66 -33.07 36.86
C LYS A 169 -14.64 -33.94 37.61
N PRO A 170 -13.97 -33.44 38.67
CA PRO A 170 -14.12 -32.11 39.30
C PRO A 170 -13.47 -30.98 38.50
N THR A 171 -14.10 -29.80 38.53
CA THR A 171 -13.75 -28.64 37.67
C THR A 171 -12.46 -27.92 38.10
N TYR A 172 -11.93 -28.20 39.29
CA TYR A 172 -10.72 -27.54 39.81
C TYR A 172 -9.43 -28.01 39.12
N ASP A 173 -9.43 -29.22 38.54
CA ASP A 173 -8.27 -29.81 37.87
C ASP A 173 -8.37 -29.70 36.34
N HIS A 174 -9.28 -28.85 35.82
CA HIS A 174 -9.56 -28.76 34.39
C HIS A 174 -9.39 -27.33 33.86
N ALA A 175 -8.63 -27.19 32.78
CA ALA A 175 -8.50 -25.95 32.03
C ALA A 175 -8.62 -26.19 30.52
N PHE A 176 -8.97 -25.12 29.80
CA PHE A 176 -8.96 -25.12 28.34
C PHE A 176 -7.55 -24.83 27.82
N ALA A 177 -7.14 -25.58 26.81
CA ALA A 177 -5.87 -25.41 26.12
C ALA A 177 -5.88 -24.14 25.25
N GLN A 178 -4.70 -23.72 24.80
CA GLN A 178 -4.53 -22.62 23.84
C GLN A 178 -5.41 -22.79 22.59
N SER A 179 -5.54 -24.01 22.07
CA SER A 179 -6.35 -24.32 20.88
C SER A 179 -7.82 -23.96 21.00
N TYR A 180 -8.39 -24.04 22.21
CA TYR A 180 -9.75 -23.59 22.46
C TYR A 180 -9.89 -22.07 22.25
N TYR A 181 -8.94 -21.30 22.77
CA TYR A 181 -8.91 -19.85 22.61
C TYR A 181 -8.61 -19.45 21.15
N TYR A 182 -7.75 -20.19 20.45
CA TYR A 182 -7.57 -20.02 19.01
C TYR A 182 -8.87 -20.27 18.21
N ALA A 183 -9.67 -21.27 18.59
CA ALA A 183 -10.99 -21.50 18.01
C ALA A 183 -11.96 -20.34 18.27
N LEU A 184 -11.96 -19.79 19.48
CA LEU A 184 -12.75 -18.62 19.84
C LEU A 184 -12.36 -17.41 18.99
N ILE A 185 -11.06 -17.12 18.89
CA ILE A 185 -10.53 -16.01 18.08
C ILE A 185 -10.88 -16.21 16.60
N ALA A 186 -10.67 -17.42 16.06
CA ALA A 186 -11.02 -17.74 14.68
C ALA A 186 -12.52 -17.53 14.40
N THR A 187 -13.39 -17.95 15.32
CA THR A 187 -14.84 -17.77 15.21
C THR A 187 -15.22 -16.29 15.17
N VAL A 188 -14.66 -15.48 16.07
CA VAL A 188 -14.89 -14.02 16.11
C VAL A 188 -14.42 -13.36 14.82
N LEU A 189 -13.22 -13.71 14.34
CA LEU A 189 -12.68 -13.18 13.09
C LEU A 189 -13.54 -13.57 11.89
N TYR A 190 -13.93 -14.85 11.77
CA TYR A 190 -14.82 -15.32 10.71
C TYR A 190 -16.16 -14.60 10.74
N PHE A 191 -16.75 -14.40 11.92
CA PHE A 191 -18.01 -13.68 12.05
C PHE A 191 -17.89 -12.20 11.63
N ILE A 192 -16.85 -11.49 12.10
CA ILE A 192 -16.61 -10.08 11.74
C ILE A 192 -16.39 -9.96 10.23
N ILE A 193 -15.50 -10.78 9.66
CA ILE A 193 -15.18 -10.75 8.23
C ILE A 193 -16.42 -11.07 7.39
N SER A 194 -17.21 -12.07 7.77
CA SER A 194 -18.43 -12.45 7.07
C SER A 194 -19.51 -11.36 7.16
N THR A 195 -19.62 -10.69 8.30
CA THR A 195 -20.54 -9.55 8.47
C THR A 195 -20.15 -8.38 7.59
N LEU A 196 -18.86 -8.05 7.54
CA LEU A 196 -18.37 -7.02 6.63
C LEU A 196 -18.68 -7.41 5.18
N LEU A 197 -18.31 -8.62 4.75
CA LEU A 197 -18.57 -9.10 3.39
C LEU A 197 -20.07 -9.12 3.04
N LEU A 198 -20.95 -9.43 3.99
CA LEU A 198 -22.39 -9.35 3.79
C LEU A 198 -22.85 -7.92 3.49
N VAL A 199 -22.31 -6.91 4.18
CA VAL A 199 -22.59 -5.49 3.85
C VAL A 199 -22.14 -5.18 2.43
N ASN A 200 -20.98 -5.71 2.01
CA ASN A 200 -20.49 -5.54 0.63
C ASN A 200 -21.45 -6.18 -0.40
N VAL A 201 -21.86 -7.42 -0.16
CA VAL A 201 -22.80 -8.18 -1.02
C VAL A 201 -24.16 -7.48 -1.07
N LEU A 202 -24.74 -7.10 0.07
CA LEU A 202 -26.03 -6.40 0.11
C LEU A 202 -25.98 -5.05 -0.62
N GLY A 203 -24.90 -4.29 -0.45
CA GLY A 203 -24.65 -3.03 -1.15
C GLY A 203 -24.66 -3.21 -2.67
N ALA A 204 -24.04 -4.27 -3.16
CA ALA A 204 -23.91 -4.56 -4.58
C ALA A 204 -25.20 -5.12 -5.21
N TYR A 205 -25.83 -6.13 -4.60
CA TYR A 205 -26.97 -6.84 -5.23
C TYR A 205 -28.33 -6.26 -4.86
N LYS A 206 -28.55 -5.95 -3.58
CA LYS A 206 -29.85 -5.47 -3.10
C LYS A 206 -30.02 -3.97 -3.35
N PHE A 207 -29.01 -3.18 -2.98
CA PHE A 207 -29.06 -1.74 -3.11
C PHE A 207 -28.58 -1.24 -4.47
N ARG A 208 -27.93 -2.10 -5.28
CA ARG A 208 -27.34 -1.75 -6.59
C ARG A 208 -26.52 -0.46 -6.54
N ALA A 209 -25.87 -0.21 -5.40
CA ALA A 209 -25.17 1.05 -5.13
C ALA A 209 -23.84 1.15 -5.89
N TYR A 210 -23.26 -0.01 -6.22
CA TYR A 210 -22.04 -0.17 -7.02
C TYR A 210 -22.07 -1.53 -7.72
N PRO A 211 -21.34 -1.71 -8.84
CA PRO A 211 -21.30 -3.00 -9.52
C PRO A 211 -20.74 -4.10 -8.61
N PRO A 212 -21.34 -5.31 -8.62
CA PRO A 212 -20.81 -6.48 -7.93
C PRO A 212 -19.55 -6.97 -8.67
N SER A 213 -18.41 -6.35 -8.38
CA SER A 213 -17.14 -6.70 -9.00
C SER A 213 -16.05 -6.58 -7.93
N PHE A 214 -15.51 -7.72 -7.48
CA PHE A 214 -14.26 -7.77 -6.73
C PHE A 214 -13.07 -7.35 -7.62
N SER A 215 -13.27 -7.32 -8.94
CA SER A 215 -12.31 -6.82 -9.93
C SER A 215 -11.95 -5.33 -9.73
N ALA A 216 -12.75 -4.56 -8.99
CA ALA A 216 -12.48 -3.13 -8.69
C ALA A 216 -11.33 -2.86 -7.67
N LEU A 217 -10.69 -3.90 -7.11
CA LEU A 217 -9.56 -3.72 -6.19
C LEU A 217 -8.28 -3.38 -6.97
N THR A 218 -7.61 -2.29 -6.58
CA THR A 218 -6.39 -1.78 -7.24
C THR A 218 -5.20 -2.74 -7.03
N MET A 219 -4.20 -2.68 -7.91
CA MET A 219 -2.99 -3.53 -7.79
C MET A 219 -2.33 -3.48 -6.40
N PRO A 220 -2.15 -2.31 -5.74
CA PRO A 220 -1.63 -2.24 -4.37
C PRO A 220 -2.46 -3.04 -3.34
N GLN A 221 -3.78 -3.11 -3.52
CA GLN A 221 -4.69 -3.82 -2.61
C GLN A 221 -4.55 -5.34 -2.78
N ARG A 222 -4.44 -5.82 -4.03
CA ARG A 222 -4.21 -7.23 -4.35
C ARG A 222 -2.84 -7.69 -3.84
N THR A 223 -1.83 -6.86 -4.01
CA THR A 223 -0.47 -7.12 -3.49
C THR A 223 -0.48 -7.23 -1.97
N LEU A 224 -1.18 -6.34 -1.26
CA LEU A 224 -1.31 -6.44 0.20
C LEU A 224 -1.96 -7.77 0.63
N MET A 225 -3.02 -8.19 -0.06
CA MET A 225 -3.67 -9.48 0.23
C MET A 225 -2.71 -10.66 0.05
N LEU A 226 -1.99 -10.71 -1.09
CA LEU A 226 -1.03 -11.78 -1.36
C LEU A 226 0.11 -11.79 -0.32
N GLN A 227 0.61 -10.61 0.07
CA GLN A 227 1.61 -10.48 1.12
C GLN A 227 1.10 -11.04 2.47
N THR A 228 -0.15 -10.78 2.85
CA THR A 228 -0.71 -11.34 4.10
C THR A 228 -0.94 -12.85 4.05
N VAL A 229 -1.29 -13.41 2.89
CA VAL A 229 -1.35 -14.87 2.68
C VAL A 229 0.04 -15.49 2.82
N ALA A 230 1.03 -14.93 2.12
CA ALA A 230 2.42 -15.41 2.16
C ALA A 230 3.00 -15.32 3.57
N PHE A 231 2.76 -14.22 4.27
CA PHE A 231 3.21 -14.04 5.66
C PHE A 231 2.55 -15.04 6.62
N SER A 232 1.23 -15.26 6.51
CA SER A 232 0.54 -16.25 7.35
C SER A 232 1.05 -17.67 7.12
N PHE A 233 1.30 -18.03 5.85
CA PHE A 233 1.93 -19.31 5.51
C PHE A 233 3.34 -19.42 6.06
N TYR A 234 4.15 -18.36 5.94
CA TYR A 234 5.52 -18.35 6.46
C TYR A 234 5.60 -18.47 7.98
N LEU A 235 4.66 -17.83 8.68
CA LEU A 235 4.52 -17.91 10.13
C LEU A 235 4.14 -19.35 10.54
N ALA A 236 3.17 -19.97 9.86
CA ALA A 236 2.80 -21.37 10.08
C ALA A 236 3.94 -22.36 9.76
N LEU A 237 4.68 -22.12 8.68
CA LEU A 237 5.81 -22.94 8.26
C LEU A 237 6.93 -22.90 9.30
N GLY A 238 7.28 -21.71 9.79
CA GLY A 238 8.25 -21.57 10.87
C GLY A 238 7.80 -22.27 12.14
N ALA A 239 6.55 -22.05 12.55
CA ALA A 239 5.97 -22.73 13.71
C ALA A 239 6.12 -24.25 13.60
N GLY A 240 5.80 -24.84 12.45
CA GLY A 240 5.92 -26.28 12.22
C GLY A 240 7.36 -26.79 12.22
N ILE A 241 8.28 -26.08 11.54
CA ILE A 241 9.69 -26.48 11.47
C ILE A 241 10.35 -26.42 12.85
N PHE A 242 10.23 -25.30 13.56
CA PHE A 242 10.86 -25.11 14.86
C PHE A 242 10.23 -25.98 15.95
N ALA A 243 8.90 -26.14 15.92
CA ALA A 243 8.22 -27.07 16.82
C ALA A 243 8.71 -28.52 16.63
N ALA A 244 8.91 -28.96 15.39
CA ALA A 244 9.41 -30.31 15.12
C ALA A 244 10.88 -30.52 15.54
N ILE A 245 11.72 -29.48 15.47
CA ILE A 245 13.15 -29.59 15.82
C ILE A 245 13.36 -29.52 17.33
N GLU A 246 12.63 -28.65 18.02
CA GLU A 246 12.80 -28.37 19.46
C GLU A 246 11.81 -29.15 20.34
N ASP A 247 11.03 -30.05 19.76
CA ASP A 247 9.97 -30.82 20.43
C ASP A 247 8.94 -29.94 21.14
N TRP A 248 8.60 -28.82 20.51
CA TRP A 248 7.54 -27.94 21.00
C TRP A 248 6.20 -28.36 20.43
N GLU A 249 5.18 -28.02 21.19
CA GLU A 249 3.83 -27.94 20.69
C GLU A 249 3.70 -26.93 19.53
N PHE A 250 2.94 -27.26 18.47
CA PHE A 250 2.80 -26.38 17.29
C PHE A 250 2.33 -24.96 17.66
N VAL A 251 1.38 -24.83 18.59
CA VAL A 251 0.86 -23.52 19.03
C VAL A 251 1.90 -22.71 19.79
N ASN A 252 2.77 -23.37 20.54
CA ASN A 252 3.90 -22.74 21.21
C ASN A 252 4.97 -22.32 20.19
N GLY A 253 5.22 -23.15 19.17
CA GLY A 253 6.04 -22.80 18.02
C GLY A 253 5.47 -21.61 17.23
N LEU A 254 4.14 -21.47 17.14
CA LEU A 254 3.49 -20.33 16.52
C LEU A 254 3.72 -19.05 17.32
N TYR A 255 3.52 -19.11 18.64
CA TYR A 255 3.80 -18.01 19.55
C TYR A 255 5.28 -17.57 19.47
N TRP A 256 6.21 -18.54 19.44
CA TRP A 256 7.63 -18.29 19.22
C TRP A 256 7.93 -17.63 17.87
N ALA A 257 7.34 -18.16 16.80
CA ALA A 257 7.54 -17.64 15.45
C ALA A 257 7.02 -16.20 15.33
N ASP A 258 5.87 -15.91 15.94
CA ASP A 258 5.26 -14.58 15.93
C ASP A 258 6.16 -13.51 16.58
N TYR A 259 6.57 -13.69 17.84
CA TYR A 259 7.43 -12.69 18.49
C TYR A 259 8.83 -12.61 17.88
N THR A 260 9.29 -13.67 17.19
CA THR A 260 10.57 -13.67 16.46
C THR A 260 10.47 -12.85 15.18
N LEU A 261 9.45 -13.11 14.35
CA LEU A 261 9.27 -12.39 13.08
C LEU A 261 8.92 -10.93 13.31
N LEU A 262 8.10 -10.63 14.32
CA LEU A 262 7.74 -9.27 14.70
C LEU A 262 8.86 -8.56 15.48
N THR A 263 10.03 -9.18 15.64
CA THR A 263 11.22 -8.60 16.29
C THR A 263 11.04 -8.19 17.74
N ILE A 264 10.04 -8.76 18.43
CA ILE A 264 9.80 -8.51 19.85
C ILE A 264 10.86 -9.24 20.67
N GLY A 265 11.07 -10.53 20.39
CA GLY A 265 12.20 -11.28 20.95
C GLY A 265 12.18 -11.51 22.46
N ILE A 266 11.03 -11.91 23.04
CA ILE A 266 10.86 -12.14 24.49
C ILE A 266 11.93 -13.10 25.05
N GLY A 267 12.22 -14.19 24.34
CA GLY A 267 13.40 -15.04 24.58
C GLY A 267 13.39 -15.87 25.87
N SER A 268 12.29 -15.94 26.61
CA SER A 268 12.23 -16.57 27.94
C SER A 268 11.77 -18.04 27.92
N ASP A 269 10.64 -18.36 27.27
CA ASP A 269 9.92 -19.63 27.46
C ASP A 269 10.16 -20.68 26.36
N PHE A 270 10.73 -20.29 25.21
CA PHE A 270 11.06 -21.20 24.10
C PHE A 270 12.47 -20.95 23.53
N PRO A 271 13.54 -21.25 24.29
CA PRO A 271 14.90 -21.07 23.84
C PRO A 271 15.30 -22.14 22.81
N LEU A 272 15.97 -21.74 21.73
CA LEU A 272 16.53 -22.65 20.74
C LEU A 272 17.69 -23.46 21.34
N THR A 273 17.49 -24.76 21.58
CA THR A 273 18.51 -25.64 22.14
C THR A 273 19.38 -26.28 21.06
N SER A 274 18.81 -26.55 19.88
CA SER A 274 19.49 -27.21 18.78
C SER A 274 20.34 -26.24 17.95
N GLN A 275 21.55 -26.69 17.58
CA GLN A 275 22.43 -25.93 16.67
C GLN A 275 21.79 -25.73 15.29
N LEU A 276 21.05 -26.74 14.81
CA LEU A 276 20.34 -26.68 13.54
C LEU A 276 19.24 -25.61 13.59
N ALA A 277 18.47 -25.56 14.68
CA ALA A 277 17.43 -24.55 14.84
C ALA A 277 18.04 -23.14 14.89
N ARG A 278 19.13 -22.93 15.64
CA ARG A 278 19.85 -21.64 15.66
C ARG A 278 20.35 -21.23 14.28
N GLY A 279 20.85 -22.17 13.48
CA GLY A 279 21.28 -21.93 12.11
C GLY A 279 20.13 -21.57 11.17
N LEU A 280 19.01 -22.29 11.23
CA LEU A 280 17.81 -22.01 10.43
C LEU A 280 17.10 -20.72 10.83
N MET A 281 17.21 -20.31 12.09
CA MET A 281 16.57 -19.08 12.58
C MET A 281 17.11 -17.83 11.88
N MET A 282 18.42 -17.79 11.53
CA MET A 282 19.02 -16.62 10.88
C MET A 282 18.36 -16.25 9.53
N PRO A 283 18.27 -17.14 8.52
CA PRO A 283 17.57 -16.82 7.28
C PRO A 283 16.06 -16.69 7.48
N TYR A 284 15.49 -17.39 8.47
CA TYR A 284 14.06 -17.29 8.80
C TYR A 284 13.66 -15.88 9.27
N ALA A 285 14.43 -15.31 10.21
CA ALA A 285 14.18 -13.97 10.74
C ALA A 285 14.29 -12.91 9.63
N VAL A 286 15.32 -12.98 8.78
CA VAL A 286 15.50 -12.03 7.66
C VAL A 286 14.31 -12.06 6.70
N GLY A 287 13.82 -13.26 6.34
CA GLY A 287 12.67 -13.41 5.45
C GLY A 287 11.39 -12.79 6.03
N GLY A 288 11.11 -13.05 7.31
CA GLY A 288 9.93 -12.50 7.97
C GLY A 288 9.97 -10.98 8.16
N ILE A 289 11.11 -10.43 8.58
CA ILE A 289 11.29 -8.97 8.73
C ILE A 289 11.04 -8.27 7.39
N MET A 290 11.57 -8.82 6.30
CA MET A 290 11.35 -8.29 4.95
C MET A 290 9.86 -8.29 4.57
N MET A 291 9.13 -9.39 4.85
CA MET A 291 7.69 -9.45 4.57
C MET A 291 6.89 -8.43 5.39
N ILE A 292 7.24 -8.22 6.66
CA ILE A 292 6.59 -7.20 7.50
C ILE A 292 6.84 -5.80 6.93
N GLY A 293 8.07 -5.49 6.53
CA GLY A 293 8.39 -4.21 5.89
C GLY A 293 7.59 -3.96 4.62
N LEU A 294 7.40 -4.98 3.79
CA LEU A 294 6.57 -4.92 2.60
C LEU A 294 5.09 -4.69 2.93
N ILE A 295 4.53 -5.43 3.90
CA ILE A 295 3.15 -5.27 4.36
C ILE A 295 2.93 -3.85 4.88
N VAL A 296 3.81 -3.36 5.77
CA VAL A 296 3.73 -2.01 6.34
C VAL A 296 3.80 -0.95 5.24
N GLY A 297 4.71 -1.10 4.28
CA GLY A 297 4.83 -0.20 3.13
C GLY A 297 3.55 -0.15 2.30
N SER A 298 2.97 -1.32 1.98
CA SER A 298 1.71 -1.44 1.25
C SER A 298 0.54 -0.80 2.02
N VAL A 299 0.40 -1.08 3.31
CA VAL A 299 -0.66 -0.48 4.15
C VAL A 299 -0.51 1.03 4.22
N ARG A 300 0.70 1.52 4.42
CA ARG A 300 0.98 2.97 4.45
C ARG A 300 0.59 3.61 3.12
N ASN A 301 0.98 3.05 1.99
CA ASN A 301 0.65 3.58 0.67
C ASN A 301 -0.87 3.66 0.45
N LEU A 302 -1.62 2.63 0.87
CA LEU A 302 -3.09 2.63 0.77
C LEU A 302 -3.77 3.68 1.64
N VAL A 303 -3.26 3.93 2.86
CA VAL A 303 -3.76 5.01 3.73
C VAL A 303 -3.41 6.38 3.11
N LEU A 304 -2.19 6.50 2.57
CA LEU A 304 -1.67 7.72 1.98
C LEU A 304 -2.42 8.12 0.70
N GLU A 305 -2.68 7.22 -0.24
CA GLU A 305 -3.35 7.53 -1.51
C GLU A 305 -4.74 8.17 -1.32
N ARG A 306 -5.44 7.85 -0.23
CA ARG A 306 -6.88 8.14 -0.07
C ARG A 306 -7.19 9.44 0.68
N GLY A 307 -6.22 10.01 1.39
CA GLY A 307 -6.40 11.23 2.18
C GLY A 307 -6.45 12.51 1.35
N ARG A 308 -5.73 12.57 0.22
CA ARG A 308 -5.53 13.82 -0.57
C ARG A 308 -6.81 14.28 -1.28
N ALA A 309 -7.36 13.41 -2.14
CA ALA A 309 -8.51 13.73 -2.97
C ALA A 309 -9.75 14.18 -2.18
N ARG A 310 -9.98 13.65 -0.97
CA ARG A 310 -11.11 14.06 -0.12
C ARG A 310 -10.95 15.46 0.45
N ILE A 311 -9.74 15.84 0.83
CA ILE A 311 -9.47 17.14 1.45
C ILE A 311 -9.47 18.23 0.38
N GLU A 312 -8.88 17.97 -0.77
CA GLU A 312 -8.86 18.87 -1.94
C GLU A 312 -10.28 19.20 -2.42
N ARG A 313 -11.12 18.17 -2.65
CA ARG A 313 -12.52 18.39 -3.09
C ARG A 313 -13.34 19.22 -2.09
N ARG A 314 -13.12 19.06 -0.78
CA ARG A 314 -13.83 19.84 0.26
C ARG A 314 -13.36 21.29 0.32
N ALA A 315 -12.04 21.50 0.27
CA ALA A 315 -11.45 22.84 0.27
C ALA A 315 -11.87 23.63 -0.98
N LEU A 316 -11.94 22.96 -2.13
CA LEU A 316 -12.32 23.56 -3.39
C LEU A 316 -13.79 23.96 -3.48
N LYS A 317 -14.72 23.12 -2.98
CA LYS A 317 -16.15 23.50 -2.89
C LYS A 317 -16.38 24.81 -2.14
N THR A 318 -15.53 25.09 -1.15
CA THR A 318 -15.59 26.34 -0.38
C THR A 318 -15.06 27.52 -1.19
N GLN A 319 -14.06 27.30 -2.06
CA GLN A 319 -13.43 28.32 -2.88
C GLN A 319 -14.20 28.62 -4.16
N ARG A 320 -14.72 27.62 -4.90
CA ARG A 320 -15.53 27.82 -6.12
C ARG A 320 -16.68 28.82 -5.93
N ARG A 321 -17.25 28.90 -4.72
CA ARG A 321 -18.32 29.87 -4.40
C ARG A 321 -17.89 31.34 -4.42
N LYS A 322 -16.59 31.63 -4.38
CA LYS A 322 -16.04 32.99 -4.31
C LYS A 322 -15.65 33.58 -5.67
N TRP A 323 -15.44 32.76 -6.70
CA TRP A 323 -14.77 33.19 -7.94
C TRP A 323 -15.71 33.37 -9.15
N ASN A 324 -17.02 33.52 -8.95
CA ASN A 324 -17.95 33.75 -10.06
C ASN A 324 -18.05 35.23 -10.44
N LYS A 325 -17.11 35.74 -11.26
CA LYS A 325 -17.30 36.84 -12.25
C LYS A 325 -15.98 37.29 -12.91
N HIS A 326 -16.05 37.48 -14.24
CA HIS A 326 -15.13 38.18 -15.17
C HIS A 326 -13.62 37.99 -14.97
N SER A 327 -13.00 37.21 -15.87
CA SER A 327 -11.57 36.92 -15.85
C SER A 327 -10.71 38.12 -16.26
N ASN A 328 -9.72 38.45 -15.43
CA ASN A 328 -8.63 39.39 -15.73
C ASN A 328 -7.30 38.67 -15.37
N SER A 329 -6.18 38.97 -16.05
CA SER A 329 -4.89 38.27 -15.83
C SER A 329 -4.43 38.26 -14.37
N GLN A 330 -4.77 39.31 -13.61
CA GLN A 330 -4.52 39.39 -12.16
C GLN A 330 -5.28 38.31 -11.37
N GLN A 331 -6.53 38.02 -11.77
CA GLN A 331 -7.42 37.06 -11.14
C GLN A 331 -6.90 35.62 -11.30
N GLU A 332 -6.36 35.27 -12.47
CA GLU A 332 -5.81 33.93 -12.74
C GLU A 332 -4.62 33.60 -11.83
N LYS A 333 -3.75 34.59 -11.57
CA LYS A 333 -2.63 34.42 -10.65
C LYS A 333 -3.13 34.20 -9.22
N GLU A 334 -4.18 34.92 -8.82
CA GLU A 334 -4.79 34.72 -7.50
C GLU A 334 -5.50 33.36 -7.38
N GLU A 335 -6.11 32.85 -8.45
CA GLU A 335 -6.68 31.51 -8.53
C GLU A 335 -5.60 30.43 -8.43
N PHE A 336 -4.48 30.60 -9.13
CA PHE A 336 -3.30 29.72 -9.00
C PHE A 336 -2.74 29.72 -7.58
N GLU A 337 -2.60 30.90 -6.97
CA GLU A 337 -2.16 30.99 -5.57
C GLU A 337 -3.17 30.36 -4.61
N ALA A 338 -4.47 30.50 -4.86
CA ALA A 338 -5.52 29.86 -4.10
C ALA A 338 -5.43 28.32 -4.23
N MET A 339 -5.26 27.80 -5.44
CA MET A 339 -5.01 26.39 -5.73
C MET A 339 -3.80 25.87 -4.95
N ARG A 340 -2.66 26.58 -4.99
CA ARG A 340 -1.46 26.25 -4.21
C ARG A 340 -1.69 26.25 -2.71
N LYS A 341 -2.44 27.23 -2.19
CA LYS A 341 -2.79 27.30 -0.75
C LYS A 341 -3.70 26.13 -0.35
N ILE A 342 -4.62 25.71 -1.22
CA ILE A 342 -5.48 24.54 -1.01
C ILE A 342 -4.63 23.27 -0.99
N GLU A 343 -3.77 23.07 -1.99
CA GLU A 343 -2.89 21.91 -2.11
C GLU A 343 -1.99 21.76 -0.86
N ARG A 344 -1.31 22.84 -0.45
CA ARG A 344 -0.46 22.83 0.76
C ARG A 344 -1.26 22.53 2.02
N ARG A 345 -2.44 23.13 2.19
CA ARG A 345 -3.31 22.86 3.34
C ARG A 345 -3.82 21.42 3.33
N ALA A 346 -4.16 20.88 2.16
CA ALA A 346 -4.62 19.51 2.02
C ALA A 346 -3.52 18.51 2.38
N ASP A 347 -2.31 18.72 1.88
CA ASP A 347 -1.13 17.91 2.21
C ASP A 347 -0.83 17.93 3.71
N MET A 348 -0.80 19.10 4.34
CA MET A 348 -0.54 19.21 5.78
C MET A 348 -1.67 18.59 6.61
N THR A 349 -2.93 18.89 6.30
CA THR A 349 -4.09 18.33 7.00
C THR A 349 -4.11 16.81 6.89
N ARG A 350 -3.76 16.26 5.73
CA ARG A 350 -3.62 14.81 5.53
C ARG A 350 -2.53 14.21 6.41
N LYS A 351 -1.33 14.81 6.42
CA LYS A 351 -0.21 14.32 7.24
C LYS A 351 -0.60 14.29 8.72
N TYR A 352 -1.17 15.38 9.24
CA TYR A 352 -1.63 15.45 10.63
C TYR A 352 -2.80 14.51 10.93
N LEU A 353 -3.75 14.35 10.01
CA LEU A 353 -4.86 13.41 10.18
C LEU A 353 -4.38 11.96 10.19
N SER A 354 -3.43 11.60 9.30
CA SER A 354 -2.79 10.29 9.28
C SER A 354 -2.04 10.03 10.59
N LEU A 355 -1.27 11.00 11.05
CA LEU A 355 -0.54 10.92 12.32
C LEU A 355 -1.49 10.78 13.52
N ALA A 356 -2.57 11.57 13.56
CA ALA A 356 -3.57 11.50 14.62
C ALA A 356 -4.29 10.14 14.60
N ALA A 357 -4.68 9.65 13.43
CA ALA A 357 -5.32 8.34 13.29
C ALA A 357 -4.41 7.20 13.74
N SER A 358 -3.13 7.19 13.33
CA SER A 358 -2.16 6.18 13.80
C SER A 358 -1.88 6.30 15.30
N SER A 359 -1.87 7.52 15.85
CA SER A 359 -1.69 7.74 17.29
C SER A 359 -2.88 7.21 18.10
N VAL A 360 -4.11 7.48 17.66
CA VAL A 360 -5.33 6.94 18.29
C VAL A 360 -5.34 5.42 18.25
N ALA A 361 -5.00 4.82 17.10
CA ALA A 361 -4.90 3.37 16.97
C ALA A 361 -3.82 2.77 17.90
N PHE A 362 -2.66 3.42 18.00
CA PHE A 362 -1.58 3.02 18.92
C PHE A 362 -2.05 3.01 20.38
N PHE A 363 -2.61 4.12 20.88
CA PHE A 363 -3.07 4.19 22.27
C PHE A 363 -4.21 3.21 22.54
N PHE A 364 -5.12 3.03 21.58
CA PHE A 364 -6.19 2.04 21.69
C PHE A 364 -5.63 0.62 21.83
N LEU A 365 -4.71 0.21 20.96
CA LEU A 365 -4.10 -1.13 21.01
C LEU A 365 -3.27 -1.34 22.27
N TRP A 366 -2.59 -0.30 22.74
CA TRP A 366 -1.81 -0.36 23.98
C TRP A 366 -2.70 -0.55 25.21
N PHE A 367 -3.66 0.34 25.46
CA PHE A 367 -4.49 0.27 26.66
C PHE A 367 -5.49 -0.89 26.63
N MET A 368 -6.04 -1.22 25.45
CA MET A 368 -6.91 -2.39 25.30
C MET A 368 -6.13 -3.69 25.46
N GLY A 369 -4.92 -3.77 24.90
CA GLY A 369 -4.02 -4.91 25.11
C GLY A 369 -3.72 -5.12 26.59
N ALA A 370 -3.33 -4.06 27.29
CA ALA A 370 -3.05 -4.08 28.72
C ALA A 370 -4.27 -4.53 29.54
N LEU A 371 -5.48 -4.11 29.16
CA LEU A 371 -6.71 -4.52 29.83
C LEU A 371 -6.94 -6.03 29.68
N VAL A 372 -6.74 -6.59 28.49
CA VAL A 372 -6.92 -8.02 28.26
C VAL A 372 -5.84 -8.83 28.99
N PHE A 373 -4.57 -8.44 28.90
CA PHE A 373 -3.48 -9.14 29.62
C PHE A 373 -3.68 -9.12 31.14
N TRP A 374 -4.21 -8.03 31.69
CA TRP A 374 -4.54 -7.96 33.11
C TRP A 374 -5.60 -9.00 33.51
N PHE A 375 -6.58 -9.28 32.64
CA PHE A 375 -7.57 -10.32 32.88
C PHE A 375 -7.02 -11.73 32.66
N THR A 376 -6.25 -11.96 31.59
CA THR A 376 -5.74 -13.29 31.24
C THR A 376 -4.62 -13.76 32.16
N GLU A 377 -3.74 -12.86 32.59
CA GLU A 377 -2.60 -13.15 33.47
C GLU A 377 -2.89 -12.85 34.96
N SER A 378 -4.17 -12.67 35.31
CA SER A 378 -4.57 -12.52 36.72
C SER A 378 -4.15 -13.70 37.61
N PRO A 379 -4.15 -14.98 37.15
CA PRO A 379 -3.62 -16.10 37.94
C PRO A 379 -2.14 -15.93 38.31
N GLN A 380 -1.35 -15.30 37.43
CA GLN A 380 0.07 -14.98 37.60
C GLN A 380 0.30 -13.70 38.43
N GLN A 381 -0.76 -13.13 39.02
CA GLN A 381 -0.71 -11.92 39.85
C GLN A 381 -0.19 -10.68 39.12
N TRP A 382 -0.39 -10.58 37.80
CA TRP A 382 -0.04 -9.37 37.07
C TRP A 382 -0.89 -8.19 37.54
N THR A 383 -0.23 -7.08 37.87
CA THR A 383 -0.95 -5.83 38.07
C THR A 383 -1.33 -5.22 36.72
N TYR A 384 -2.29 -4.30 36.71
CA TYR A 384 -2.62 -3.57 35.48
C TYR A 384 -1.41 -2.77 34.96
N PHE A 385 -0.54 -2.28 35.86
CA PHE A 385 0.69 -1.59 35.47
C PHE A 385 1.67 -2.54 34.79
N ASP A 386 1.87 -3.75 35.31
CA ASP A 386 2.71 -4.78 34.68
C ASP A 386 2.19 -5.12 33.28
N SER A 387 0.87 -5.25 33.15
CA SER A 387 0.20 -5.49 31.86
C SER A 387 0.39 -4.33 30.87
N MET A 388 0.33 -3.08 31.37
CA MET A 388 0.58 -1.87 30.58
C MET A 388 2.05 -1.79 30.14
N TYR A 389 2.99 -2.07 31.05
CA TYR A 389 4.42 -2.09 30.77
C TYR A 389 4.78 -3.17 29.76
N PHE A 390 4.31 -4.42 29.97
CA PHE A 390 4.49 -5.52 29.04
C PHE A 390 3.92 -5.21 27.64
N SER A 391 2.70 -4.64 27.59
CA SER A 391 2.09 -4.24 26.31
C SER A 391 2.91 -3.14 25.63
N TYR A 392 3.45 -2.18 26.38
CA TYR A 392 4.27 -1.11 25.83
C TYR A 392 5.59 -1.64 25.25
N THR A 393 6.33 -2.45 26.03
CA THR A 393 7.62 -3.01 25.61
C THR A 393 7.47 -3.99 24.45
N SER A 394 6.39 -4.76 24.40
CA SER A 394 6.07 -5.65 23.28
C SER A 394 5.69 -4.87 22.02
N LEU A 395 4.86 -3.84 22.15
CA LEU A 395 4.39 -3.04 21.02
C LEU A 395 5.52 -2.19 20.40
N LEU A 396 6.46 -1.73 21.21
CA LEU A 396 7.70 -1.09 20.77
C LEU A 396 8.77 -2.06 20.28
N THR A 397 8.50 -3.37 20.29
CA THR A 397 9.46 -4.42 19.92
C THR A 397 10.78 -4.32 20.69
N VAL A 398 10.71 -3.91 21.97
CA VAL A 398 11.85 -3.86 22.90
C VAL A 398 12.03 -5.23 23.55
N GLY A 399 10.92 -5.83 24.02
CA GLY A 399 10.84 -7.20 24.51
C GLY A 399 11.92 -7.60 25.51
N TYR A 400 11.97 -6.96 26.68
CA TYR A 400 12.96 -7.29 27.72
C TYR A 400 12.91 -8.75 28.20
N GLY A 401 11.78 -9.43 28.03
CA GLY A 401 11.60 -10.83 28.43
C GLY A 401 11.41 -11.04 29.94
N ASP A 402 11.24 -9.96 30.69
CA ASP A 402 10.98 -9.95 32.14
C ASP A 402 9.53 -10.33 32.48
N LEU A 403 8.59 -9.95 31.63
CA LEU A 403 7.20 -10.38 31.67
C LEU A 403 6.80 -11.01 30.32
N PHE A 404 6.05 -12.09 30.38
CA PHE A 404 5.49 -12.76 29.22
C PHE A 404 4.22 -13.55 29.57
N PRO A 405 3.23 -13.66 28.67
CA PRO A 405 2.02 -14.40 28.90
C PRO A 405 2.30 -15.89 29.11
N GLU A 406 1.94 -16.41 30.27
CA GLU A 406 2.02 -17.83 30.56
C GLU A 406 0.66 -18.52 30.39
N SER A 407 -0.42 -17.76 30.49
CA SER A 407 -1.77 -18.32 30.46
C SER A 407 -2.13 -18.92 29.09
N ASN A 408 -2.97 -19.95 29.11
CA ASN A 408 -3.48 -20.60 27.89
C ASN A 408 -4.33 -19.64 27.04
N SER A 409 -4.85 -18.56 27.63
CA SER A 409 -5.63 -17.54 26.93
C SER A 409 -4.77 -16.34 26.47
N GLY A 410 -3.74 -16.00 27.23
CA GLY A 410 -2.84 -14.88 26.98
C GLY A 410 -1.93 -15.10 25.78
N LYS A 411 -1.38 -16.32 25.60
CA LYS A 411 -0.53 -16.63 24.42
C LYS A 411 -1.27 -16.49 23.09
N PRO A 412 -2.48 -17.08 22.89
CA PRO A 412 -3.27 -16.86 21.67
C PRO A 412 -3.68 -15.40 21.45
N PHE A 413 -4.04 -14.69 22.53
CA PHE A 413 -4.36 -13.27 22.45
C PHE A 413 -3.14 -12.45 22.03
N PHE A 414 -1.96 -12.73 22.58
CA PHE A 414 -0.72 -12.07 22.21
C PHE A 414 -0.48 -12.19 20.71
N VAL A 415 -0.53 -13.39 20.15
CA VAL A 415 -0.29 -13.62 18.70
C VAL A 415 -1.22 -12.76 17.84
N ILE A 416 -2.54 -12.75 18.10
CA ILE A 416 -3.44 -11.93 17.26
C ILE A 416 -3.26 -10.43 17.50
N TRP A 417 -2.95 -10.03 18.74
CA TRP A 417 -2.77 -8.63 19.10
C TRP A 417 -1.49 -8.05 18.49
N THR A 418 -0.35 -8.75 18.56
CA THR A 418 0.94 -8.32 18.00
C THR A 418 0.91 -8.20 16.48
N LEU A 419 0.22 -9.13 15.79
CA LEU A 419 0.00 -9.09 14.33
C LEU A 419 -0.71 -7.81 13.86
N ILE A 420 -1.44 -7.12 14.74
CA ILE A 420 -2.10 -5.84 14.46
C ILE A 420 -1.30 -4.67 15.06
N ALA A 421 -0.80 -4.83 16.28
CA ALA A 421 -0.11 -3.80 17.05
C ALA A 421 1.22 -3.39 16.43
N VAL A 422 2.06 -4.35 16.03
CA VAL A 422 3.40 -4.06 15.52
C VAL A 422 3.33 -3.30 14.18
N PRO A 423 2.55 -3.73 13.16
CA PRO A 423 2.39 -2.92 11.94
C PRO A 423 1.81 -1.53 12.21
N THR A 424 0.88 -1.40 13.16
CA THR A 424 0.31 -0.10 13.56
C THR A 424 1.38 0.82 14.14
N MET A 425 2.26 0.29 15.00
CA MET A 425 3.40 1.04 15.55
C MET A 425 4.39 1.44 14.44
N THR A 426 4.74 0.55 13.51
CA THR A 426 5.66 0.88 12.41
C THR A 426 5.10 2.00 11.51
N ILE A 427 3.78 2.02 11.29
CA ILE A 427 3.11 3.12 10.57
C ILE A 427 3.17 4.42 11.38
N LEU A 428 2.97 4.37 12.70
CA LEU A 428 3.11 5.55 13.57
C LEU A 428 4.54 6.10 13.54
N ILE A 429 5.56 5.25 13.65
CA ILE A 429 6.98 5.64 13.55
C ILE A 429 7.24 6.31 12.19
N SER A 430 6.73 5.74 11.10
CA SER A 430 6.89 6.31 9.76
C SER A 430 6.26 7.71 9.67
N ASN A 431 5.03 7.88 10.18
CA ASN A 431 4.33 9.17 10.15
C ASN A 431 5.00 10.22 11.07
N LEU A 432 5.51 9.79 12.23
CA LEU A 432 6.29 10.62 13.13
C LEU A 432 7.61 11.03 12.49
N GLY A 433 8.33 10.11 11.87
CA GLY A 433 9.59 10.36 11.18
C GLY A 433 9.47 11.46 10.12
N ASP A 434 8.46 11.36 9.25
CA ASP A 434 8.17 12.40 8.24
C ASP A 434 7.90 13.78 8.85
N THR A 435 7.34 13.82 10.07
CA THR A 435 7.04 15.06 10.79
C THR A 435 8.27 15.61 11.51
N VAL A 436 9.04 14.74 12.18
CA VAL A 436 10.26 15.07 12.93
C VAL A 436 11.34 15.57 11.99
N VAL A 437 11.51 14.96 10.82
CA VAL A 437 12.44 15.47 9.79
C VAL A 437 12.09 16.91 9.42
N GLY A 438 10.82 17.22 9.20
CA GLY A 438 10.39 18.60 8.92
C GLY A 438 10.66 19.58 10.07
N TRP A 439 10.53 19.13 11.32
CA TRP A 439 10.88 19.92 12.51
C TRP A 439 12.39 20.13 12.62
N LEU A 440 13.19 19.11 12.34
CA LEU A 440 14.65 19.19 12.33
C LEU A 440 15.15 20.09 11.21
N GLU A 441 14.55 20.04 10.01
CA GLU A 441 14.86 20.97 8.92
C GLU A 441 14.58 22.41 9.34
N MET A 442 13.42 22.69 9.95
CA MET A 442 13.08 24.03 10.46
C MET A 442 14.01 24.46 11.60
N GLY A 443 14.36 23.55 12.51
CA GLY A 443 15.30 23.81 13.60
C GLY A 443 16.72 24.07 13.09
N THR A 444 17.16 23.34 12.06
CA THR A 444 18.45 23.53 11.40
C THR A 444 18.50 24.87 10.67
N ILE A 445 17.43 25.26 9.97
CA ILE A 445 17.32 26.58 9.34
C ILE A 445 17.34 27.68 10.41
N TRP A 446 16.58 27.51 11.51
CA TRP A 446 16.55 28.47 12.61
C TRP A 446 17.91 28.61 13.31
N LEU A 447 18.59 27.49 13.60
CA LEU A 447 19.95 27.48 14.14
C LEU A 447 20.96 28.06 13.14
N GLY A 448 20.80 27.79 11.84
CA GLY A 448 21.62 28.38 10.79
C GLY A 448 21.50 29.90 10.78
N HIS A 449 20.28 30.43 10.91
CA HIS A 449 20.02 31.86 11.08
C HIS A 449 20.65 32.45 12.36
N TYR A 450 20.75 31.67 13.45
CA TYR A 450 21.31 32.14 14.72
C TYR A 450 22.83 31.98 14.83
N THR A 451 23.43 31.01 14.12
CA THR A 451 24.78 30.54 14.45
C THR A 451 25.75 30.63 13.26
N ILE A 452 25.33 30.38 12.00
CA ILE A 452 26.25 30.24 10.86
C ILE A 452 25.60 30.60 9.50
N LEU A 453 24.96 31.76 9.37
CA LEU A 453 24.71 32.34 8.04
C LEU A 453 25.23 33.77 7.97
N PRO A 454 26.16 34.08 7.04
CA PRO A 454 26.45 35.45 6.68
C PRO A 454 25.17 36.07 6.11
N ASP A 455 25.08 37.38 6.31
CA ASP A 455 23.95 38.27 6.01
C ASP A 455 23.12 37.86 4.77
N ARG A 456 21.82 38.14 4.76
CA ARG A 456 20.87 37.75 3.69
C ARG A 456 21.36 38.10 2.27
N LYS A 457 22.27 39.07 2.15
CA LYS A 457 22.98 39.44 0.92
C LYS A 457 23.94 38.35 0.42
N THR A 458 24.71 37.70 1.28
CA THR A 458 25.67 36.66 0.90
C THR A 458 24.97 35.36 0.52
N MET A 459 23.86 35.00 1.17
CA MET A 459 23.00 33.89 0.69
C MET A 459 22.31 34.22 -0.62
N LYS A 460 21.94 35.49 -0.85
CA LYS A 460 21.42 35.92 -2.15
C LYS A 460 22.50 35.87 -3.23
N GLU A 461 23.74 36.23 -2.91
CA GLU A 461 24.91 36.13 -3.81
C GLU A 461 25.39 34.68 -4.00
N LEU A 462 25.26 33.80 -3.00
CA LEU A 462 25.59 32.38 -3.08
C LEU A 462 24.52 31.60 -3.85
N ASN A 463 23.24 31.92 -3.63
CA ASN A 463 22.14 31.36 -4.39
C ASN A 463 22.10 31.96 -5.80
N GLU A 464 22.40 33.26 -5.98
CA GLU A 464 22.61 33.87 -7.30
C GLU A 464 23.87 33.34 -7.98
N SER A 465 24.92 32.93 -7.26
CA SER A 465 26.13 32.36 -7.86
C SER A 465 26.00 30.88 -8.18
N SER A 466 25.38 30.05 -7.33
CA SER A 466 25.02 28.66 -7.64
C SER A 466 23.94 28.59 -8.71
N ASP A 467 22.88 29.40 -8.59
CA ASP A 467 21.91 29.57 -9.68
C ASP A 467 22.62 30.17 -10.90
N SER A 468 23.64 31.05 -10.78
CA SER A 468 24.37 31.55 -11.96
C SER A 468 25.33 30.54 -12.57
N VAL A 469 25.88 29.59 -11.82
CA VAL A 469 26.82 28.58 -12.35
C VAL A 469 26.02 27.47 -13.01
N ASP A 470 25.01 26.92 -12.35
CA ASP A 470 24.06 25.99 -12.97
C ASP A 470 23.29 26.66 -14.10
N SER A 471 22.85 27.93 -13.96
CA SER A 471 22.23 28.64 -15.07
C SER A 471 23.22 29.13 -16.12
N LYS A 472 24.52 29.24 -15.87
CA LYS A 472 25.51 29.56 -16.92
C LYS A 472 25.88 28.34 -17.72
N GLU A 473 26.09 27.18 -17.08
CA GLU A 473 26.24 25.91 -17.81
C GLU A 473 24.95 25.58 -18.55
N LEU A 474 23.79 25.70 -17.89
CA LEU A 474 22.50 25.48 -18.54
C LEU A 474 22.16 26.55 -19.58
N LYS A 475 22.53 27.83 -19.40
CA LYS A 475 22.41 28.86 -20.44
C LYS A 475 23.39 28.63 -21.57
N PHE A 476 24.61 28.17 -21.31
CA PHE A 476 25.60 27.88 -22.34
C PHE A 476 25.15 26.69 -23.18
N ASP A 477 24.63 25.63 -22.56
CA ASP A 477 24.02 24.51 -23.27
C ASP A 477 22.72 24.92 -23.99
N VAL A 478 21.87 25.75 -23.36
CA VAL A 478 20.61 26.25 -23.97
C VAL A 478 20.87 27.27 -25.08
N GLN A 479 21.96 28.04 -25.01
CA GLN A 479 22.33 29.03 -26.01
C GLN A 479 23.15 28.41 -27.13
N MET A 480 24.00 27.42 -26.85
CA MET A 480 24.62 26.58 -27.88
C MET A 480 23.57 25.75 -28.62
N LEU A 481 22.63 25.13 -27.89
CA LEU A 481 21.46 24.50 -28.51
C LEU A 481 20.62 25.54 -29.23
N GLY A 482 20.35 26.71 -28.65
CA GLY A 482 19.60 27.81 -29.24
C GLY A 482 20.25 28.38 -30.50
N ASP A 483 21.58 28.39 -30.59
CA ASP A 483 22.35 28.85 -31.75
C ASP A 483 22.44 27.75 -32.83
N ILE A 484 22.53 26.47 -32.44
CA ILE A 484 22.38 25.32 -33.35
C ILE A 484 20.96 25.30 -33.94
N ILE A 485 19.97 25.57 -33.10
CA ILE A 485 18.54 25.65 -33.44
C ILE A 485 18.26 26.89 -34.26
N ALA A 486 18.85 28.04 -33.97
CA ALA A 486 18.72 29.26 -34.77
C ALA A 486 19.42 29.10 -36.13
N GLN A 487 20.55 28.38 -36.17
CA GLN A 487 21.21 27.99 -37.42
C GLN A 487 20.41 26.94 -38.22
N GLU A 488 19.57 26.13 -37.56
CA GLU A 488 18.63 25.22 -38.23
C GLU A 488 17.30 25.91 -38.60
N GLU A 489 16.80 26.86 -37.80
CA GLU A 489 15.63 27.71 -38.02
C GLU A 489 15.86 28.72 -39.16
N GLU A 490 17.10 29.18 -39.37
CA GLU A 490 17.47 30.03 -40.51
C GLU A 490 17.67 29.22 -41.81
N LYS A 491 17.82 27.89 -41.72
CA LYS A 491 18.06 27.01 -42.88
C LYS A 491 16.83 26.24 -43.37
N ARG A 492 15.84 25.99 -42.52
CA ARG A 492 14.65 25.18 -42.80
C ARG A 492 13.47 25.78 -42.05
N GLY A 493 12.51 26.37 -42.76
CA GLY A 493 11.42 27.19 -42.22
C GLY A 493 10.34 26.39 -41.46
N MET A 494 10.73 25.57 -40.48
CA MET A 494 9.86 24.55 -39.91
C MET A 494 9.20 24.98 -38.58
N HIS A 495 7.88 24.85 -38.58
CA HIS A 495 6.88 25.38 -37.65
C HIS A 495 6.88 24.76 -36.24
N ARG A 496 6.19 25.46 -35.31
CA ARG A 496 5.73 25.16 -33.92
C ARG A 496 6.00 23.77 -33.29
N GLY A 497 6.00 22.66 -34.03
CA GLY A 497 6.24 21.29 -33.56
C GLY A 497 7.61 21.06 -32.90
N THR A 498 8.68 21.69 -33.37
CA THR A 498 10.03 21.58 -32.75
C THR A 498 10.11 22.21 -31.36
N THR A 499 9.41 23.33 -31.13
CA THR A 499 9.31 23.97 -29.81
C THR A 499 8.50 23.11 -28.83
N LEU A 500 7.45 22.46 -29.33
CA LEU A 500 6.61 21.54 -28.56
C LEU A 500 7.41 20.29 -28.15
N ALA A 501 8.15 19.67 -29.08
CA ALA A 501 8.99 18.50 -28.81
C ALA A 501 10.08 18.75 -27.76
N LYS A 502 10.74 19.93 -27.79
CA LYS A 502 11.73 20.33 -26.78
C LYS A 502 11.10 20.51 -25.40
N SER A 503 9.90 21.10 -25.36
CA SER A 503 9.14 21.29 -24.11
C SER A 503 8.70 19.95 -23.51
N ILE A 504 8.24 19.02 -24.35
CA ILE A 504 7.94 17.64 -23.94
C ILE A 504 9.18 16.98 -23.33
N LYS A 505 10.34 17.04 -23.99
CA LYS A 505 11.59 16.47 -23.45
C LYS A 505 11.95 17.04 -22.08
N ARG A 506 11.76 18.35 -21.86
CA ARG A 506 11.97 19.01 -20.56
C ARG A 506 11.02 18.47 -19.51
N VAL A 507 9.72 18.36 -19.83
CA VAL A 507 8.69 17.92 -18.88
C VAL A 507 8.80 16.43 -18.57
N VAL A 508 9.17 15.57 -19.54
CA VAL A 508 9.49 14.14 -19.32
C VAL A 508 10.57 13.98 -18.25
N ARG A 509 11.65 14.76 -18.34
CA ARG A 509 12.73 14.74 -17.34
C ARG A 509 12.24 15.19 -15.96
N ASP A 510 11.37 16.19 -15.90
CA ASP A 510 10.81 16.70 -14.65
C ASP A 510 9.81 15.71 -14.02
N ALA A 511 9.07 14.95 -14.84
CA ALA A 511 8.14 13.90 -14.42
C ALA A 511 8.87 12.65 -13.90
N GLY A 512 10.05 12.33 -14.42
CA GLY A 512 10.87 11.18 -13.98
C GLY A 512 11.59 11.36 -12.64
N ARG A 513 11.49 12.53 -11.98
CA ARG A 513 12.15 12.80 -10.70
C ARG A 513 11.42 12.13 -9.53
N LYS A 514 12.17 11.65 -8.52
CA LYS A 514 11.62 11.06 -7.27
C LYS A 514 10.62 11.98 -6.54
N SER A 515 10.83 13.29 -6.67
CA SER A 515 9.91 14.35 -6.27
C SER A 515 9.58 15.16 -7.53
N PRO A 516 8.37 14.99 -8.11
CA PRO A 516 7.98 15.73 -9.31
C PRO A 516 8.09 17.24 -9.09
N LYS A 517 8.56 17.96 -10.11
CA LYS A 517 8.75 19.40 -10.03
C LYS A 517 7.40 20.10 -9.90
N LYS A 518 7.31 21.04 -8.95
CA LYS A 518 6.20 21.99 -8.82
C LYS A 518 6.57 23.27 -9.57
N TYR A 519 5.85 23.60 -10.63
CA TYR A 519 6.19 24.73 -11.49
C TYR A 519 5.76 26.06 -10.86
N ARG A 520 6.56 27.10 -11.12
CA ARG A 520 6.20 28.48 -10.75
C ARG A 520 5.15 29.04 -11.72
N TRP A 521 4.51 30.13 -11.32
CA TRP A 521 3.52 30.83 -12.16
C TRP A 521 4.07 31.17 -13.55
N GLU A 522 5.30 31.68 -13.63
CA GLU A 522 5.95 32.06 -14.90
C GLU A 522 6.17 30.86 -15.83
N GLU A 523 6.56 29.71 -15.26
CA GLU A 523 6.74 28.47 -16.03
C GLU A 523 5.40 27.93 -16.52
N TRP A 524 4.35 28.02 -15.68
CA TRP A 524 2.99 27.65 -16.06
C TRP A 524 2.46 28.52 -17.19
N GLN A 525 2.70 29.84 -17.16
CA GLN A 525 2.32 30.75 -18.24
C GLN A 525 2.97 30.36 -19.57
N TYR A 526 4.24 29.97 -19.56
CA TYR A 526 4.92 29.46 -20.76
C TYR A 526 4.23 28.22 -21.34
N PHE A 527 3.90 27.23 -20.50
CA PHE A 527 3.23 26.01 -20.96
C PHE A 527 1.79 26.25 -21.40
N LEU A 528 1.04 27.12 -20.72
CA LEU A 528 -0.32 27.47 -21.12
C LEU A 528 -0.34 28.18 -22.49
N ALA A 529 0.61 29.09 -22.74
CA ALA A 529 0.79 29.73 -24.03
C ALA A 529 1.10 28.72 -25.14
N LEU A 530 1.94 27.72 -24.84
CA LEU A 530 2.31 26.66 -25.78
C LEU A 530 1.14 25.71 -26.12
N LEU A 531 0.27 25.43 -25.14
CA LEU A 531 -0.89 24.55 -25.32
C LEU A 531 -2.02 25.24 -26.12
N GLY A 532 -1.98 26.56 -26.29
CA GLY A 532 -3.01 27.31 -27.00
C GLY A 532 -4.40 27.17 -26.37
N MET A 533 -4.48 26.77 -25.09
CA MET A 533 -5.75 26.66 -24.39
C MET A 533 -6.33 28.07 -24.23
N PRO A 534 -7.54 28.34 -24.75
CA PRO A 534 -8.18 29.63 -24.56
C PRO A 534 -8.37 29.86 -23.07
N GLN A 535 -8.01 31.05 -22.61
CA GLN A 535 -8.40 31.55 -21.28
C GLN A 535 -9.93 31.68 -21.27
N SER A 536 -10.63 30.56 -21.07
CA SER A 536 -12.09 30.49 -21.02
C SER A 536 -12.62 31.55 -20.05
N GLU A 537 -13.48 32.44 -20.54
CA GLU A 537 -14.07 33.52 -19.73
C GLU A 537 -15.11 33.02 -18.72
N GLU A 538 -15.59 31.77 -18.86
CA GLU A 538 -16.75 31.26 -18.13
C GLU A 538 -16.43 30.35 -16.93
N GLU A 539 -15.29 29.62 -16.93
CA GLU A 539 -14.92 28.72 -15.82
C GLU A 539 -13.43 28.79 -15.45
N SER A 540 -13.13 28.77 -14.14
CA SER A 540 -11.77 28.82 -13.60
C SER A 540 -10.97 27.57 -13.94
N PHE A 541 -9.98 27.68 -14.83
CA PHE A 541 -9.08 26.59 -15.24
C PHE A 541 -8.36 25.91 -14.06
N TRP A 542 -7.84 26.68 -13.10
CA TRP A 542 -7.07 26.15 -11.97
C TRP A 542 -7.92 25.40 -10.94
N LEU A 543 -9.22 25.74 -10.88
CA LEU A 543 -10.18 25.18 -9.94
C LEU A 543 -11.23 24.31 -10.63
N ALA A 544 -11.10 24.06 -11.94
CA ALA A 544 -11.97 23.18 -12.72
C ALA A 544 -11.76 21.70 -12.34
N ASP A 545 -12.76 20.86 -12.62
CA ASP A 545 -12.71 19.42 -12.27
C ASP A 545 -11.68 18.63 -13.11
N ASP A 546 -11.29 19.16 -14.27
CA ASP A 546 -10.26 18.67 -15.19
C ASP A 546 -8.91 19.41 -15.07
N GLY A 547 -8.85 20.40 -14.17
CA GLY A 547 -7.65 21.19 -13.91
C GLY A 547 -6.52 20.42 -13.20
N PRO A 548 -5.30 20.98 -13.16
CA PRO A 548 -4.10 20.32 -12.64
C PRO A 548 -4.16 19.97 -11.14
N LEU A 549 -5.12 20.51 -10.38
CA LEU A 549 -5.33 20.18 -8.97
C LEU A 549 -6.02 18.82 -8.77
N PHE A 550 -6.83 18.36 -9.72
CA PHE A 550 -7.62 17.11 -9.59
C PHE A 550 -7.13 15.96 -10.46
N SER A 551 -6.11 16.19 -11.29
CA SER A 551 -5.42 15.08 -11.89
C SER A 551 -4.78 14.24 -10.79
N ASP A 552 -5.00 12.93 -10.77
CA ASP A 552 -4.29 11.99 -9.89
C ASP A 552 -2.77 11.91 -10.20
N MET A 553 -2.30 12.77 -11.10
CA MET A 553 -0.97 12.86 -11.66
C MET A 553 -0.21 14.06 -11.11
N SER A 554 1.12 14.02 -11.17
CA SER A 554 1.94 15.20 -10.84
C SER A 554 1.75 16.32 -11.87
N GLU A 555 2.02 17.58 -11.50
CA GLU A 555 1.95 18.71 -12.45
C GLU A 555 2.75 18.48 -13.72
N ALA A 556 3.96 17.90 -13.59
CA ALA A 556 4.80 17.55 -14.73
C ALA A 556 4.17 16.44 -15.58
N SER A 557 3.61 15.41 -14.95
CA SER A 557 2.92 14.33 -15.68
C SER A 557 1.66 14.83 -16.39
N TRP A 558 0.89 15.73 -15.76
CA TRP A 558 -0.30 16.33 -16.35
C TRP A 558 0.05 17.23 -17.54
N LEU A 559 1.07 18.08 -17.37
CA LEU A 559 1.60 18.91 -18.45
C LEU A 559 2.13 18.06 -19.60
N LEU A 560 2.85 16.96 -19.30
CA LEU A 560 3.34 16.05 -20.32
C LEU A 560 2.18 15.48 -21.14
N TRP A 561 1.15 14.98 -20.47
CA TRP A 561 -0.04 14.44 -21.12
C TRP A 561 -0.70 15.47 -22.05
N LYS A 562 -0.92 16.70 -21.55
CA LYS A 562 -1.50 17.79 -22.36
C LYS A 562 -0.61 18.23 -23.53
N LEU A 563 0.71 18.26 -23.35
CA LEU A 563 1.64 18.61 -24.43
C LEU A 563 1.68 17.51 -25.50
N CYS A 564 1.57 16.24 -25.12
CA CYS A 564 1.44 15.12 -26.06
C CYS A 564 0.13 15.17 -26.84
N GLU A 565 -1.00 15.45 -26.17
CA GLU A 565 -2.30 15.65 -26.82
C GLU A 565 -2.23 16.81 -27.82
N LYS A 566 -1.57 17.92 -27.44
CA LYS A 566 -1.39 19.05 -28.35
C LYS A 566 -0.49 18.73 -29.55
N LEU A 567 0.51 17.86 -29.36
CA LEU A 567 1.39 17.42 -30.44
C LEU A 567 0.62 16.57 -31.45
N GLU A 568 -0.24 15.68 -30.97
CA GLU A 568 -1.12 14.86 -31.80
C GLU A 568 -2.09 15.74 -32.62
N GLU A 569 -2.71 16.75 -31.98
CA GLU A 569 -3.56 17.73 -32.70
C GLU A 569 -2.80 18.47 -33.80
N VAL A 570 -1.59 18.94 -33.52
CA VAL A 570 -0.77 19.68 -34.50
C VAL A 570 -0.36 18.79 -35.66
N MET A 571 0.06 17.55 -35.36
CA MET A 571 0.42 16.57 -36.39
C MET A 571 -0.77 16.20 -37.28
N ASP A 572 -1.95 15.98 -36.70
CA ASP A 572 -3.18 15.68 -37.44
C ASP A 572 -3.61 16.85 -38.34
N GLN A 573 -3.37 18.08 -37.89
CA GLN A 573 -3.70 19.29 -38.63
C GLN A 573 -2.74 19.49 -39.81
N GLU A 574 -1.44 19.32 -39.60
CA GLU A 574 -0.44 19.30 -40.68
C GLU A 574 -0.74 18.20 -41.71
N PHE A 575 -1.19 17.02 -41.27
CA PHE A 575 -1.57 15.92 -42.16
C PHE A 575 -2.81 16.24 -43.02
N LYS A 576 -3.80 16.95 -42.45
CA LYS A 576 -4.99 17.41 -43.18
C LYS A 576 -4.69 18.53 -44.16
N ASP A 577 -3.80 19.45 -43.81
CA ASP A 577 -3.38 20.54 -44.69
C ASP A 577 -2.59 20.00 -45.90
N LEU A 578 -1.84 18.90 -45.69
CA LEU A 578 -1.21 18.11 -46.74
C LEU A 578 -2.21 17.38 -47.66
N GLU A 579 -3.28 16.78 -47.11
CA GLU A 579 -4.33 16.13 -47.90
C GLU A 579 -5.19 17.12 -48.71
N ASN A 580 -5.40 18.34 -48.21
CA ASN A 580 -6.22 19.37 -48.86
C ASN A 580 -5.46 20.14 -49.96
N GLY A 581 -4.15 19.94 -50.11
CA GLY A 581 -3.34 20.55 -51.17
C GLY A 581 -2.99 22.02 -50.93
N ASP A 582 -3.13 22.52 -49.69
CA ASP A 582 -2.81 23.90 -49.33
C ASP A 582 -1.30 24.12 -49.05
N VAL A 583 -0.50 23.05 -49.00
CA VAL A 583 0.96 23.12 -48.82
C VAL A 583 1.66 22.33 -49.93
N THR A 584 2.48 23.01 -50.73
CA THR A 584 3.33 22.34 -51.72
C THR A 584 4.49 21.61 -51.04
N PRO A 585 4.91 20.41 -51.51
CA PRO A 585 5.97 19.61 -50.88
C PRO A 585 7.32 20.31 -50.69
N ASP A 586 7.56 21.42 -51.40
CA ASP A 586 8.78 22.21 -51.33
C ASP A 586 8.86 23.14 -50.08
N GLU A 587 7.77 23.31 -49.33
CA GLU A 587 7.75 24.12 -48.09
C GLU A 587 8.08 23.30 -46.82
N LEU A 588 8.34 21.99 -46.97
CA LEU A 588 8.50 21.03 -45.87
C LEU A 588 9.93 20.56 -45.62
N ASP A 589 10.92 21.28 -46.15
CA ASP A 589 12.33 20.99 -45.88
C ASP A 589 12.84 21.69 -44.61
#